data_AF-A0A7T5UM69-F1
#
_entry.id   AF-A0A7T5UM69-F1
#
_cell.length_a   1.000
_cell.length_b   1.000
_cell.length_c   1.000
_cell.angle_alpha   90.00
_cell.angle_beta   90.00
_cell.angle_gamma   90.00
#
_symmetry.space_group_name_H-M   'P 1'
#
loop_
_entity.id
_entity.type
_entity.pdbx_description
1 polymer ?
#
loop_
_entity_poly.entity_id
_entity_poly.type
_entity_poly.pdbx_seq_one_letter_code
_entity_poly.pdbx_strand_id
1 'polypeptide(L)'
;MKILLHEDIPRWYSFEWQDKPPRILVSIHKRFLEHLRPYPDGDSTIEHLKEEFGFTKFDWSFRKGFGFDDAIRLVKDEEFKVFEARLPKVFQLTDKVCRNCEGTGRDELRGGKCLYCEGKKKEHDYVWTPAFAVSCSLNLFLDSAYYFQESSGTPKKQLLCVQLHTAHGMHGGELSGVYSPSLVEWLRAHRGRIPEMEDAMRRAYVRMLRADYLDNLSFIASVENDKGWLNVSCPGSACGLHPTDHFMRDGYGFQFSSHNVDTPAQQLTLLAGLAALYNKVDQDLKAGR
;
A
#
# COMPACT_ATOMS: atom_id res chain seq x y z
N MET A 1 -19.93 -19.43 5.74
CA MET A 1 -18.80 -18.62 5.23
C MET A 1 -18.37 -17.71 6.35
N LYS A 2 -17.14 -17.85 6.85
CA LYS A 2 -16.60 -16.89 7.83
C LYS A 2 -16.30 -15.60 7.11
N ILE A 3 -16.75 -14.47 7.64
CA ILE A 3 -16.54 -13.16 7.05
C ILE A 3 -15.71 -12.37 8.05
N LEU A 4 -14.57 -11.83 7.63
CA LEU A 4 -13.66 -11.07 8.50
C LEU A 4 -14.37 -9.94 9.25
N LEU A 5 -15.46 -9.42 8.68
CA LEU A 5 -16.31 -8.39 9.27
C LEU A 5 -16.97 -8.83 10.59
N HIS A 6 -17.30 -10.12 10.75
CA HIS A 6 -18.13 -10.62 11.85
C HIS A 6 -17.35 -11.41 12.91
N GLU A 7 -16.21 -11.98 12.54
CA GLU A 7 -15.43 -12.83 13.43
C GLU A 7 -13.94 -12.76 13.09
N ASP A 8 -13.09 -13.04 14.08
CA ASP A 8 -11.68 -13.25 13.82
C ASP A 8 -11.48 -14.58 13.10
N ILE A 9 -10.74 -14.53 12.00
CA ILE A 9 -10.41 -15.70 11.19
C ILE A 9 -8.91 -15.99 11.22
N PRO A 10 -8.49 -17.23 10.97
CA PRO A 10 -7.08 -17.58 10.84
C PRO A 10 -6.38 -16.74 9.77
N ARG A 11 -5.17 -16.27 10.07
CA ARG A 11 -4.35 -15.45 9.18
C ARG A 11 -3.87 -16.26 7.98
N TRP A 12 -4.12 -15.77 6.76
CA TRP A 12 -3.51 -16.35 5.55
C TRP A 12 -2.53 -15.42 4.87
N TYR A 13 -2.58 -14.11 5.18
CA TYR A 13 -1.48 -13.20 4.92
C TYR A 13 -1.34 -12.08 5.95
N SER A 14 -0.19 -11.43 5.96
CA SER A 14 0.02 -10.17 6.67
C SER A 14 0.91 -9.23 5.89
N PHE A 15 0.78 -7.94 6.19
CA PHE A 15 1.71 -6.93 5.74
C PHE A 15 2.65 -6.54 6.87
N GLU A 16 3.88 -6.20 6.50
CA GLU A 16 4.84 -5.59 7.41
C GLU A 16 5.56 -4.43 6.69
N TRP A 17 5.66 -3.28 7.37
CA TRP A 17 6.47 -2.17 6.90
C TRP A 17 7.93 -2.32 7.35
N GLN A 18 8.89 -2.06 6.45
CA GLN A 18 10.30 -1.91 6.78
C GLN A 18 10.87 -0.62 6.19
N ASP A 19 11.65 0.11 6.97
CA ASP A 19 12.12 1.47 6.66
C ASP A 19 13.47 1.52 5.92
N LYS A 20 14.32 0.50 6.07
CA LYS A 20 15.72 0.49 5.58
C LYS A 20 16.06 -0.80 4.82
N PRO A 21 15.92 -0.82 3.49
CA PRO A 21 15.28 0.20 2.64
C PRO A 21 13.74 0.20 2.75
N PRO A 22 13.04 1.29 2.37
CA PRO A 22 11.58 1.35 2.38
C PRO A 22 10.95 0.27 1.49
N ARG A 23 10.21 -0.64 2.12
CA ARG A 23 9.54 -1.77 1.45
C ARG A 23 8.36 -2.28 2.26
N ILE A 24 7.44 -2.93 1.56
CA ILE A 24 6.33 -3.66 2.16
C ILE A 24 6.67 -5.14 2.06
N LEU A 25 6.64 -5.84 3.19
CA LEU A 25 6.73 -7.30 3.21
C LEU A 25 5.32 -7.88 3.21
N VAL A 26 5.12 -8.90 2.40
CA VAL A 26 3.89 -9.69 2.32
C VAL A 26 4.22 -11.10 2.79
N SER A 27 3.73 -11.46 3.97
CA SER A 27 3.88 -12.83 4.49
C SER A 27 2.64 -13.63 4.11
N ILE A 28 2.80 -14.74 3.39
CA ILE A 28 1.69 -15.56 2.88
C ILE A 28 1.82 -16.97 3.43
N HIS A 29 0.77 -17.49 4.05
CA HIS A 29 0.77 -18.84 4.61
C HIS A 29 0.85 -19.90 3.50
N LYS A 30 1.71 -20.92 3.63
CA LYS A 30 1.88 -21.97 2.61
C LYS A 30 0.58 -22.66 2.21
N ARG A 31 -0.27 -22.99 3.18
CA ARG A 31 -1.59 -23.58 2.91
C ARG A 31 -2.47 -22.72 2.00
N PHE A 32 -2.39 -21.39 2.08
CA PHE A 32 -3.11 -20.53 1.15
C PHE A 32 -2.59 -20.69 -0.28
N LEU A 33 -1.26 -20.71 -0.43
CA LEU A 33 -0.61 -20.87 -1.74
C LEU A 33 -0.94 -22.22 -2.40
N GLU A 34 -1.13 -23.28 -1.62
CA GLU A 34 -1.54 -24.61 -2.11
C GLU A 34 -2.95 -24.60 -2.74
N HIS A 35 -3.81 -23.65 -2.34
CA HIS A 35 -5.17 -23.50 -2.86
C HIS A 35 -5.30 -22.39 -3.90
N LEU A 36 -4.21 -21.63 -4.13
CA LEU A 36 -4.21 -20.54 -5.09
C LEU A 36 -4.21 -21.11 -6.50
N ARG A 37 -5.19 -20.68 -7.31
CA ARG A 37 -5.27 -21.12 -8.71
C ARG A 37 -4.21 -20.37 -9.52
N PRO A 38 -3.44 -21.08 -10.38
CA PRO A 38 -2.56 -20.41 -11.32
C PRO A 38 -3.38 -19.67 -12.37
N TYR A 39 -2.85 -18.55 -12.86
CA TYR A 39 -3.35 -17.95 -14.09
C TYR A 39 -2.96 -18.83 -15.28
N PRO A 40 -3.89 -19.10 -16.22
CA PRO A 40 -3.57 -19.83 -17.43
C PRO A 40 -2.62 -19.03 -18.32
N ASP A 41 -1.84 -19.72 -19.15
CA ASP A 41 -1.02 -19.08 -20.18
C ASP A 41 -1.93 -18.28 -21.13
N GLY A 42 -1.59 -17.00 -21.35
CA GLY A 42 -2.39 -16.11 -22.19
C GLY A 42 -3.69 -15.61 -21.53
N ASP A 43 -3.78 -15.63 -20.19
CA ASP A 43 -4.89 -15.00 -19.47
C ASP A 43 -5.11 -13.55 -19.93
N SER A 44 -6.34 -13.20 -20.33
CA SER A 44 -6.65 -11.91 -20.94
C SER A 44 -6.42 -10.73 -19.99
N THR A 45 -6.60 -10.93 -18.69
CA THR A 45 -6.32 -9.89 -17.68
C THR A 45 -4.83 -9.61 -17.64
N ILE A 46 -4.01 -10.66 -17.63
CA ILE A 46 -2.55 -10.54 -17.58
C ILE A 46 -2.01 -9.87 -18.85
N GLU A 47 -2.47 -10.30 -20.03
CA GLU A 47 -2.02 -9.70 -21.29
C GLU A 47 -2.46 -8.24 -21.44
N HIS A 48 -3.69 -7.91 -21.04
CA HIS A 48 -4.14 -6.53 -21.00
C HIS A 48 -3.26 -5.66 -20.09
N LEU A 49 -2.95 -6.11 -18.86
CA LEU A 49 -2.08 -5.36 -17.95
C LEU A 49 -0.66 -5.20 -18.49
N LYS A 50 -0.13 -6.20 -19.19
CA LYS A 50 1.19 -6.12 -19.86
C LYS A 50 1.20 -5.06 -20.96
N GLU A 51 0.16 -5.04 -21.79
CA GLU A 51 0.02 -4.03 -22.85
C GLU A 51 -0.18 -2.63 -22.28
N GLU A 52 -1.14 -2.46 -21.37
CA GLU A 52 -1.53 -1.19 -20.75
C GLU A 52 -0.34 -0.49 -20.09
N PHE A 53 0.45 -1.22 -19.29
CA PHE A 53 1.52 -0.64 -18.47
C PHE A 53 2.93 -0.91 -19.02
N GLY A 54 3.04 -1.63 -20.13
CA GLY A 54 4.32 -1.98 -20.76
C GLY A 54 5.15 -2.99 -19.96
N PHE A 55 4.51 -3.94 -19.27
CA PHE A 55 5.22 -4.98 -18.53
C PHE A 55 5.81 -6.04 -19.48
N THR A 56 6.99 -6.54 -19.13
CA THR A 56 7.73 -7.48 -19.99
C THR A 56 7.51 -8.94 -19.59
N LYS A 57 7.17 -9.18 -18.33
CA LYS A 57 7.02 -10.54 -17.79
C LYS A 57 6.00 -10.60 -16.65
N PHE A 58 5.47 -11.79 -16.45
CA PHE A 58 4.58 -12.14 -15.35
C PHE A 58 4.96 -13.53 -14.81
N ASP A 59 4.99 -13.69 -13.49
CA ASP A 59 5.25 -14.97 -12.80
C ASP A 59 4.20 -15.16 -11.68
N TRP A 60 3.46 -16.27 -11.68
CA TRP A 60 2.49 -16.60 -10.62
C TRP A 60 2.87 -17.85 -9.83
N SER A 61 4.16 -18.23 -9.84
CA SER A 61 4.63 -19.48 -9.24
C SER A 61 4.90 -19.40 -7.74
N PHE A 62 5.08 -18.20 -7.17
CA PHE A 62 5.45 -17.96 -5.76
C PHE A 62 6.73 -18.72 -5.32
N ARG A 63 7.58 -19.15 -6.28
CA ARG A 63 8.84 -19.87 -6.02
C ARG A 63 10.01 -18.92 -5.77
N LYS A 64 10.10 -17.83 -6.54
CA LYS A 64 11.14 -16.79 -6.40
C LYS A 64 10.56 -15.40 -6.17
N GLY A 65 9.27 -15.24 -6.42
CA GLY A 65 8.54 -13.98 -6.46
C GLY A 65 7.16 -14.23 -7.06
N PHE A 66 6.42 -13.16 -7.30
CA PHE A 66 5.18 -13.22 -8.08
C PHE A 66 4.86 -11.86 -8.71
N GLY A 67 3.94 -11.87 -9.67
CA GLY A 67 3.46 -10.69 -10.37
C GLY A 67 4.35 -10.26 -11.54
N PHE A 68 4.32 -8.96 -11.83
CA PHE A 68 4.95 -8.33 -12.99
C PHE A 68 6.39 -7.91 -12.71
N ASP A 69 7.25 -8.06 -13.72
CA ASP A 69 8.61 -7.49 -13.78
C ASP A 69 9.51 -7.74 -12.54
N ASP A 70 9.35 -8.89 -11.87
CA ASP A 70 10.02 -9.23 -10.59
C ASP A 70 9.85 -8.15 -9.50
N ALA A 71 8.74 -7.42 -9.52
CA ALA A 71 8.45 -6.35 -8.58
C ALA A 71 8.31 -6.88 -7.13
N ILE A 72 7.88 -8.14 -6.98
CA ILE A 72 7.73 -8.82 -5.70
C ILE A 72 8.61 -10.07 -5.66
N ARG A 73 9.47 -10.17 -4.66
CA ARG A 73 10.51 -11.22 -4.57
C ARG A 73 10.44 -11.98 -3.25
N LEU A 74 10.64 -13.29 -3.29
CA LEU A 74 10.73 -14.11 -2.10
C LEU A 74 12.01 -13.77 -1.32
N VAL A 75 11.87 -13.50 -0.03
CA VAL A 75 12.99 -13.24 0.89
C VAL A 75 13.13 -14.30 1.97
N LYS A 76 12.05 -15.02 2.30
CA LYS A 76 12.04 -16.08 3.31
C LYS A 76 11.05 -17.18 2.94
N ASP A 77 11.46 -18.44 3.05
CA ASP A 77 10.61 -19.60 2.77
C ASP A 77 10.41 -20.45 4.04
N GLU A 78 9.45 -20.04 4.88
CA GLU A 78 9.05 -20.77 6.10
C GLU A 78 7.57 -21.15 6.03
N GLU A 79 6.89 -21.38 7.16
CA GLU A 79 5.44 -21.60 7.21
C GLU A 79 4.67 -20.46 6.52
N PHE A 80 5.10 -19.23 6.79
CA PHE A 80 4.76 -18.06 6.01
C PHE A 80 5.91 -17.77 5.05
N LYS A 81 5.64 -17.84 3.75
CA LYS A 81 6.56 -17.32 2.74
C LYS A 81 6.51 -15.80 2.78
N VAL A 82 7.67 -15.17 2.95
CA VAL A 82 7.78 -13.71 3.04
C VAL A 82 8.30 -13.19 1.71
N PHE A 83 7.55 -12.29 1.11
CA PHE A 83 7.89 -11.61 -0.11
C PHE A 83 8.14 -10.12 0.16
N GLU A 84 9.10 -9.52 -0.53
CA GLU A 84 9.35 -8.08 -0.48
C GLU A 84 8.85 -7.38 -1.74
N ALA A 85 8.11 -6.29 -1.53
CA ALA A 85 7.75 -5.30 -2.53
C ALA A 85 8.55 -4.02 -2.23
N ARG A 86 9.63 -3.78 -2.98
CA ARG A 86 10.45 -2.58 -2.80
C ARG A 86 9.76 -1.38 -3.41
N LEU A 87 9.69 -0.28 -2.66
CA LEU A 87 9.13 0.95 -3.20
C LEU A 87 10.10 1.58 -4.22
N PRO A 88 9.66 1.84 -5.47
CA PRO A 88 10.50 2.39 -6.52
C PRO A 88 10.78 3.88 -6.34
N LYS A 89 11.65 4.47 -7.16
CA LYS A 89 11.71 5.93 -7.37
C LYS A 89 10.86 6.25 -8.58
N VAL A 90 9.73 6.90 -8.38
CA VAL A 90 8.90 7.39 -9.48
C VAL A 90 9.49 8.70 -9.99
N PHE A 91 9.74 9.66 -9.10
CA PHE A 91 10.39 10.91 -9.46
C PHE A 91 11.89 10.70 -9.69
N GLN A 92 12.40 11.16 -10.83
CA GLN A 92 13.81 11.08 -11.18
C GLN A 92 14.30 12.40 -11.77
N LEU A 93 15.43 12.90 -11.29
CA LEU A 93 16.12 14.02 -11.94
C LEU A 93 16.80 13.52 -13.22
N THR A 94 16.66 14.26 -14.29
CA THR A 94 17.39 13.98 -15.54
C THR A 94 18.74 14.68 -15.54
N ASP A 95 19.58 14.41 -16.54
CA ASP A 95 20.84 15.15 -16.72
C ASP A 95 20.67 16.45 -17.50
N LYS A 96 19.45 16.76 -17.96
CA LYS A 96 19.17 17.99 -18.69
C LYS A 96 19.01 19.16 -17.72
N VAL A 97 19.57 20.30 -18.11
CA VAL A 97 19.40 21.56 -17.39
C VAL A 97 17.93 21.99 -17.47
N CYS A 98 17.38 22.50 -16.36
CA CYS A 98 16.02 23.00 -16.33
C CYS A 98 15.83 24.16 -17.31
N ARG A 99 15.02 23.97 -18.35
CA ARG A 99 14.72 24.99 -19.36
C ARG A 99 14.11 26.27 -18.80
N ASN A 100 13.38 26.17 -17.69
CA ASN A 100 12.66 27.31 -17.14
C ASN A 100 13.52 28.29 -16.34
N CYS A 101 14.68 27.85 -15.85
CA CYS A 101 15.60 28.71 -15.10
C CYS A 101 17.02 28.64 -15.64
N GLU A 102 17.23 27.94 -16.75
CA GLU A 102 18.54 27.74 -17.39
C GLU A 102 19.62 27.28 -16.42
N GLY A 103 19.24 26.48 -15.41
CA GLY A 103 20.15 25.94 -14.41
C GLY A 103 20.49 26.88 -13.25
N THR A 104 19.91 28.08 -13.19
CA THR A 104 20.09 28.97 -12.03
C THR A 104 19.39 28.42 -10.79
N GLY A 105 18.30 27.66 -10.98
CA GLY A 105 17.43 27.16 -9.92
C GLY A 105 16.51 28.23 -9.32
N ARG A 106 16.47 29.43 -9.92
CA ARG A 106 15.68 30.55 -9.41
C ARG A 106 14.60 30.97 -10.40
N ASP A 107 13.49 31.46 -9.86
CA ASP A 107 12.47 32.20 -10.60
C ASP A 107 12.84 33.69 -10.53
N GLU A 108 13.28 34.26 -11.64
CA GLU A 108 13.72 35.66 -11.70
C GLU A 108 12.57 36.66 -11.54
N LEU A 109 11.35 36.28 -11.94
CA LEU A 109 10.17 37.14 -11.87
C LEU A 109 9.58 37.20 -10.46
N ARG A 110 9.61 36.08 -9.74
CA ARG A 110 9.00 35.96 -8.40
C ARG A 110 9.99 36.03 -7.24
N GLY A 111 11.29 36.04 -7.51
CA GLY A 111 12.32 36.08 -6.47
C GLY A 111 12.26 34.86 -5.56
N GLY A 112 12.47 33.66 -6.12
CA GLY A 112 12.34 32.41 -5.36
C GLY A 112 13.00 31.21 -6.04
N LYS A 113 12.73 29.99 -5.54
CA LYS A 113 13.09 28.76 -6.25
C LYS A 113 12.30 28.68 -7.56
N CYS A 114 12.95 28.28 -8.65
CA CYS A 114 12.28 28.02 -9.93
C CYS A 114 11.13 27.04 -9.72
N LEU A 115 9.89 27.35 -10.13
CA LEU A 115 8.74 26.46 -9.88
C LEU A 115 8.81 25.11 -10.63
N TYR A 116 9.61 25.03 -11.70
CA TYR A 116 9.70 23.83 -12.54
C TYR A 116 10.73 22.81 -12.04
N CYS A 117 11.92 23.26 -11.66
CA CYS A 117 12.94 22.38 -11.08
C CYS A 117 13.06 22.53 -9.57
N GLU A 118 12.37 23.49 -8.99
CA GLU A 118 12.27 23.73 -7.55
C GLU A 118 13.63 23.92 -6.89
N GLY A 119 14.51 24.62 -7.62
CA GLY A 119 15.88 24.89 -7.20
C GLY A 119 16.88 23.77 -7.47
N LYS A 120 16.47 22.64 -8.07
CA LYS A 120 17.37 21.52 -8.41
C LYS A 120 18.20 21.74 -9.66
N LYS A 121 17.89 22.77 -10.46
CA LYS A 121 18.62 23.19 -11.68
C LYS A 121 18.52 22.19 -12.85
N LYS A 122 17.90 21.04 -12.64
CA LYS A 122 17.73 19.96 -13.61
C LYS A 122 16.25 19.75 -13.94
N GLU A 123 15.97 19.24 -15.14
CA GLU A 123 14.66 18.69 -15.48
C GLU A 123 14.39 17.41 -14.65
N HIS A 124 13.13 16.99 -14.61
CA HIS A 124 12.72 15.78 -13.92
C HIS A 124 11.66 15.05 -14.74
N ASP A 125 11.61 13.74 -14.56
CA ASP A 125 10.61 12.84 -15.15
C ASP A 125 9.96 11.99 -14.08
N TYR A 126 8.78 11.46 -14.38
CA TYR A 126 8.07 10.49 -13.57
C TYR A 126 8.06 9.13 -14.28
N VAL A 127 8.76 8.15 -13.72
CA VAL A 127 8.85 6.78 -14.24
C VAL A 127 7.90 5.89 -13.44
N TRP A 128 6.68 5.74 -13.95
CA TRP A 128 5.58 5.08 -13.23
C TRP A 128 5.58 3.55 -13.34
N THR A 129 6.13 2.97 -14.42
CA THR A 129 6.06 1.53 -14.70
C THR A 129 6.47 0.64 -13.51
N PRO A 130 7.56 0.91 -12.77
CA PRO A 130 7.90 0.10 -11.60
C PRO A 130 6.88 0.17 -10.46
N ALA A 131 6.19 1.32 -10.28
CA ALA A 131 5.16 1.46 -9.27
C ALA A 131 3.89 0.71 -9.68
N PHE A 132 3.51 0.79 -10.96
CA PHE A 132 2.43 -0.01 -11.53
C PHE A 132 2.71 -1.51 -11.41
N ALA A 133 3.95 -1.95 -11.67
CA ALA A 133 4.32 -3.35 -11.52
C ALA A 133 4.08 -3.86 -10.09
N VAL A 134 4.46 -3.08 -9.07
CA VAL A 134 4.16 -3.44 -7.66
C VAL A 134 2.66 -3.44 -7.39
N SER A 135 1.95 -2.37 -7.74
CA SER A 135 0.51 -2.22 -7.50
C SER A 135 -0.32 -3.31 -8.18
N CYS A 136 -0.11 -3.57 -9.48
CA CYS A 136 -0.83 -4.61 -10.22
C CYS A 136 -0.53 -6.01 -9.68
N SER A 137 0.72 -6.28 -9.29
CA SER A 137 1.10 -7.58 -8.69
C SER A 137 0.40 -7.82 -7.36
N LEU A 138 0.35 -6.80 -6.50
CA LEU A 138 -0.37 -6.87 -5.24
C LEU A 138 -1.88 -6.94 -5.47
N ASN A 139 -2.42 -6.24 -6.46
CA ASN A 139 -3.84 -6.25 -6.80
C ASN A 139 -4.31 -7.68 -7.11
N LEU A 140 -3.67 -8.38 -8.06
CA LEU A 140 -4.03 -9.75 -8.42
C LEU A 140 -3.97 -10.71 -7.21
N PHE A 141 -2.97 -10.51 -6.34
CA PHE A 141 -2.78 -11.37 -5.16
C PHE A 141 -3.87 -11.10 -4.14
N LEU A 142 -4.15 -9.83 -3.87
CA LEU A 142 -5.11 -9.41 -2.87
C LEU A 142 -6.54 -9.72 -3.29
N ASP A 143 -6.87 -9.63 -4.57
CA ASP A 143 -8.16 -10.09 -5.09
C ASP A 143 -8.35 -11.58 -4.81
N SER A 144 -7.36 -12.41 -5.15
CA SER A 144 -7.38 -13.84 -4.84
C SER A 144 -7.45 -14.13 -3.33
N ALA A 145 -6.73 -13.34 -2.52
CA ALA A 145 -6.68 -13.51 -1.08
C ALA A 145 -7.96 -13.02 -0.37
N TYR A 146 -8.68 -12.08 -0.96
CA TYR A 146 -9.90 -11.53 -0.38
C TYR A 146 -11.05 -12.55 -0.36
N TYR A 147 -11.14 -13.37 -1.41
CA TYR A 147 -12.16 -14.41 -1.56
C TYR A 147 -11.76 -15.77 -0.99
N PHE A 148 -10.67 -15.84 -0.21
CA PHE A 148 -10.25 -17.09 0.41
C PHE A 148 -11.24 -17.53 1.49
N GLN A 149 -11.76 -18.75 1.36
CA GLN A 149 -12.77 -19.29 2.29
C GLN A 149 -12.24 -20.43 3.16
N GLU A 150 -11.05 -20.94 2.86
CA GLU A 150 -10.43 -22.04 3.59
C GLU A 150 -9.73 -21.54 4.85
N SER A 151 -9.53 -22.44 5.82
CA SER A 151 -8.75 -22.12 7.01
C SER A 151 -7.26 -22.36 6.74
N SER A 152 -6.42 -21.37 6.99
CA SER A 152 -4.96 -21.58 7.03
C SER A 152 -4.54 -22.47 8.21
N GLY A 153 -5.37 -22.60 9.25
CA GLY A 153 -5.09 -23.41 10.44
C GLY A 153 -4.17 -22.75 11.47
N THR A 154 -3.64 -21.56 11.20
CA THR A 154 -2.80 -20.84 12.16
C THR A 154 -3.64 -20.25 13.31
N PRO A 155 -3.11 -20.21 14.54
CA PRO A 155 -3.77 -19.52 15.67
C PRO A 155 -3.67 -18.00 15.58
N LYS A 156 -2.88 -17.46 14.63
CA LYS A 156 -2.77 -16.02 14.40
C LYS A 156 -4.02 -15.50 13.71
N LYS A 157 -4.51 -14.34 14.14
CA LYS A 157 -5.70 -13.70 13.57
C LYS A 157 -5.33 -12.90 12.31
N GLN A 158 -6.19 -12.94 11.30
CA GLN A 158 -6.19 -11.99 10.18
C GLN A 158 -6.67 -10.64 10.70
N LEU A 159 -5.85 -9.60 10.66
CA LEU A 159 -6.22 -8.30 11.24
C LEU A 159 -6.99 -7.39 10.27
N LEU A 160 -6.69 -7.50 8.98
CA LEU A 160 -7.35 -6.76 7.91
C LEU A 160 -7.27 -7.53 6.60
N CYS A 161 -8.22 -7.28 5.71
CA CYS A 161 -8.12 -7.63 4.30
C CYS A 161 -8.11 -6.35 3.46
N VAL A 162 -7.29 -6.32 2.41
CA VAL A 162 -7.21 -5.19 1.45
C VAL A 162 -7.61 -5.68 0.07
N GLN A 163 -8.25 -4.82 -0.70
CA GLN A 163 -8.43 -4.92 -2.14
C GLN A 163 -7.81 -3.67 -2.77
N LEU A 164 -7.22 -3.83 -3.95
CA LEU A 164 -6.64 -2.74 -4.71
C LEU A 164 -7.37 -2.63 -6.04
N HIS A 165 -7.32 -1.45 -6.64
CA HIS A 165 -7.62 -1.26 -8.05
C HIS A 165 -6.47 -0.45 -8.66
N THR A 166 -5.99 -0.85 -9.84
CA THR A 166 -4.85 -0.20 -10.49
C THR A 166 -5.18 0.09 -11.93
N ALA A 167 -5.25 1.37 -12.28
CA ALA A 167 -5.55 1.89 -13.60
C ALA A 167 -4.84 3.23 -13.81
N HIS A 168 -4.88 3.77 -15.03
CA HIS A 168 -4.48 5.15 -15.29
C HIS A 168 -5.57 6.15 -14.90
N GLY A 169 -5.16 7.35 -14.50
CA GLY A 169 -6.06 8.50 -14.33
C GLY A 169 -6.74 8.59 -12.97
N MET A 170 -7.84 9.34 -12.93
CA MET A 170 -8.60 9.59 -11.71
C MET A 170 -9.13 8.27 -11.14
N HIS A 171 -8.99 8.07 -9.83
CA HIS A 171 -9.32 6.79 -9.15
C HIS A 171 -8.46 5.59 -9.55
N GLY A 172 -7.38 5.79 -10.30
CA GLY A 172 -6.51 4.71 -10.78
C GLY A 172 -5.68 4.01 -9.68
N GLY A 173 -5.73 4.47 -8.44
CA GLY A 173 -5.00 3.89 -7.30
C GLY A 173 -5.89 3.48 -6.13
N GLU A 174 -7.19 3.26 -6.34
CA GLU A 174 -8.12 2.95 -5.25
C GLU A 174 -7.68 1.77 -4.39
N LEU A 175 -8.01 1.84 -3.10
CA LEU A 175 -7.91 0.72 -2.18
C LEU A 175 -9.08 0.70 -1.22
N SER A 176 -9.50 -0.50 -0.85
CA SER A 176 -10.59 -0.74 0.08
C SER A 176 -10.30 -1.98 0.89
N GLY A 177 -11.20 -2.33 1.82
CA GLY A 177 -11.05 -3.56 2.55
C GLY A 177 -11.89 -3.63 3.80
N VAL A 178 -11.46 -4.51 4.71
CA VAL A 178 -12.15 -4.81 5.97
C VAL A 178 -11.13 -4.83 7.09
N TYR A 179 -11.43 -4.15 8.20
CA TYR A 179 -10.74 -4.35 9.48
C TYR A 179 -11.47 -5.42 10.29
N SER A 180 -10.71 -6.34 10.89
CA SER A 180 -11.24 -7.40 11.76
C SER A 180 -11.78 -6.86 13.08
N PRO A 181 -12.66 -7.61 13.78
CA PRO A 181 -13.06 -7.29 15.16
C PRO A 181 -11.87 -7.01 16.09
N SER A 182 -10.81 -7.84 16.06
CA SER A 182 -9.62 -7.62 16.90
C SER A 182 -8.90 -6.31 16.59
N LEU A 183 -8.78 -5.95 15.31
CA LEU A 183 -8.15 -4.68 14.92
C LEU A 183 -9.03 -3.50 15.38
N VAL A 184 -10.34 -3.59 15.20
CA VAL A 184 -11.27 -2.54 15.62
C VAL A 184 -11.26 -2.36 17.14
N GLU A 185 -11.22 -3.45 17.91
CA GLU A 185 -11.07 -3.39 19.37
C GLU A 185 -9.77 -2.68 19.78
N TRP A 186 -8.65 -3.01 19.12
CA TRP A 186 -7.39 -2.32 19.34
C TRP A 186 -7.50 -0.82 19.02
N LEU A 187 -8.12 -0.45 17.88
CA LEU A 187 -8.32 0.96 17.49
C LEU A 187 -9.14 1.73 18.54
N ARG A 188 -10.20 1.12 19.09
CA ARG A 188 -11.02 1.73 20.16
C ARG A 188 -10.22 2.01 21.42
N ALA A 189 -9.30 1.12 21.77
CA ALA A 189 -8.41 1.30 22.91
C ALA A 189 -7.31 2.34 22.65
N HIS A 190 -6.95 2.60 21.39
CA HIS A 190 -5.86 3.48 20.98
C HIS A 190 -6.38 4.71 20.22
N ARG A 191 -7.16 5.55 20.92
CA ARG A 191 -7.70 6.78 20.34
C ARG A 191 -6.62 7.82 20.04
N GLY A 192 -6.87 8.64 19.02
CA GLY A 192 -5.95 9.70 18.60
C GLY A 192 -5.00 9.26 17.49
N ARG A 193 -3.85 9.93 17.37
CA ARG A 193 -2.91 9.73 16.27
C ARG A 193 -2.18 8.39 16.38
N ILE A 194 -1.82 7.83 15.22
CA ILE A 194 -1.01 6.62 15.07
C ILE A 194 0.30 6.99 14.35
N PRO A 195 1.33 7.45 15.08
CA PRO A 195 2.57 7.97 14.48
C PRO A 195 3.29 6.95 13.59
N GLU A 196 3.22 5.66 13.91
CA GLU A 196 3.85 4.59 13.14
C GLU A 196 3.30 4.51 11.71
N MET A 197 1.98 4.71 11.54
CA MET A 197 1.36 4.78 10.22
C MET A 197 1.83 6.02 9.47
N GLU A 198 1.80 7.18 10.13
CA GLU A 198 2.17 8.45 9.51
C GLU A 198 3.63 8.47 9.04
N ASP A 199 4.55 7.93 9.85
CA ASP A 199 5.97 7.84 9.50
C ASP A 199 6.19 6.86 8.33
N ALA A 200 5.51 5.71 8.32
CA ALA A 200 5.57 4.77 7.21
C ALA A 200 5.06 5.38 5.90
N MET A 201 3.90 6.03 5.93
CA MET A 201 3.35 6.75 4.78
C MET A 201 4.31 7.85 4.30
N ARG A 202 4.85 8.66 5.23
CA ARG A 202 5.80 9.72 4.90
C ARG A 202 7.02 9.15 4.18
N ARG A 203 7.64 8.10 4.73
CA ARG A 203 8.83 7.46 4.13
C ARG A 203 8.52 6.83 2.77
N ALA A 204 7.38 6.16 2.63
CA ALA A 204 6.93 5.58 1.37
C ALA A 204 6.75 6.65 0.30
N TYR A 205 6.05 7.73 0.64
CA TYR A 205 5.80 8.85 -0.26
C TYR A 205 7.10 9.52 -0.70
N VAL A 206 8.00 9.82 0.24
CA VAL A 206 9.31 10.42 -0.02
C VAL A 206 10.17 9.56 -0.93
N ARG A 207 10.12 8.25 -0.71
CA ARG A 207 10.89 7.27 -1.48
C ARG A 207 10.49 7.27 -2.97
N MET A 208 9.19 7.38 -3.25
CA MET A 208 8.62 7.29 -4.59
C MET A 208 8.55 8.64 -5.28
N LEU A 209 7.97 9.63 -4.63
CA LEU A 209 7.77 10.97 -5.15
C LEU A 209 8.91 11.85 -4.64
N ARG A 210 8.75 12.64 -3.55
CA ARG A 210 9.80 13.55 -3.07
C ARG A 210 9.67 13.92 -1.59
N ALA A 211 10.76 14.45 -1.02
CA ALA A 211 10.80 15.00 0.35
C ALA A 211 10.61 16.53 0.41
N ASP A 212 10.69 17.20 -0.73
CA ASP A 212 11.04 18.61 -0.82
C ASP A 212 9.92 19.55 -0.36
N TYR A 213 8.72 19.01 -0.10
CA TYR A 213 7.54 19.71 0.41
C TYR A 213 6.95 19.07 1.66
N LEU A 214 7.67 18.19 2.35
CA LEU A 214 7.14 17.46 3.51
C LEU A 214 6.49 18.35 4.57
N ASP A 215 6.96 19.59 4.71
CA ASP A 215 6.45 20.56 5.69
C ASP A 215 5.02 21.05 5.35
N ASN A 216 4.62 20.99 4.07
CA ASN A 216 3.28 21.32 3.59
C ASN A 216 2.41 20.06 3.36
N LEU A 217 2.96 18.87 3.60
CA LEU A 217 2.29 17.61 3.34
C LEU A 217 1.75 17.03 4.64
N SER A 218 0.42 17.06 4.80
CA SER A 218 -0.26 16.41 5.91
C SER A 218 -0.34 14.91 5.67
N PHE A 219 0.40 14.15 6.47
CA PHE A 219 0.16 12.72 6.69
C PHE A 219 -0.57 12.60 8.01
N ILE A 220 -1.78 12.08 7.97
CA ILE A 220 -2.63 11.94 9.15
C ILE A 220 -3.05 10.48 9.23
N ALA A 221 -2.92 9.88 10.41
CA ALA A 221 -3.59 8.64 10.73
C ALA A 221 -4.12 8.77 12.16
N SER A 222 -5.43 8.78 12.33
CA SER A 222 -6.04 9.02 13.63
C SER A 222 -7.35 8.26 13.82
N VAL A 223 -7.57 7.80 15.05
CA VAL A 223 -8.84 7.22 15.49
C VAL A 223 -9.70 8.34 16.08
N GLU A 224 -10.73 8.75 15.35
CA GLU A 224 -11.53 9.95 15.61
C GLU A 224 -12.59 9.75 16.71
N ASN A 225 -13.05 8.52 16.93
CA ASN A 225 -14.11 8.24 17.90
C ASN A 225 -13.90 6.95 18.71
N ASP A 226 -14.76 6.74 19.71
CA ASP A 226 -14.77 5.57 20.60
C ASP A 226 -15.22 4.27 19.92
N LYS A 227 -15.66 4.34 18.65
CA LYS A 227 -16.01 3.18 17.83
C LYS A 227 -14.86 2.66 16.98
N GLY A 228 -13.71 3.34 16.99
CA GLY A 228 -12.52 2.92 16.25
C GLY A 228 -12.43 3.52 14.84
N TRP A 229 -13.08 4.67 14.59
CA TRP A 229 -13.08 5.37 13.30
C TRP A 229 -11.67 5.79 12.89
N LEU A 230 -10.99 4.97 12.08
CA LEU A 230 -9.68 5.28 11.57
C LEU A 230 -9.80 6.16 10.32
N ASN A 231 -9.34 7.40 10.41
CA ASN A 231 -9.19 8.31 9.28
C ASN A 231 -7.72 8.41 8.90
N VAL A 232 -7.42 8.24 7.61
CA VAL A 232 -6.06 8.28 7.09
C VAL A 232 -6.00 9.26 5.93
N SER A 233 -4.99 10.12 5.89
CA SER A 233 -4.75 11.02 4.76
C SER A 233 -3.28 11.00 4.37
N CYS A 234 -3.04 11.06 3.07
CA CYS A 234 -1.74 11.31 2.49
C CYS A 234 -1.84 12.44 1.44
N PRO A 235 -0.70 12.97 0.96
CA PRO A 235 -0.67 14.03 -0.04
C PRO A 235 -1.51 13.76 -1.28
N GLY A 236 -2.30 14.76 -1.67
CA GLY A 236 -3.23 14.72 -2.80
C GLY A 236 -4.45 15.58 -2.53
N SER A 237 -5.44 15.54 -3.43
CA SER A 237 -6.71 16.27 -3.27
C SER A 237 -7.64 15.48 -2.35
N ALA A 238 -7.52 15.64 -1.03
CA ALA A 238 -8.27 14.82 -0.05
C ALA A 238 -8.06 13.31 -0.25
N CYS A 239 -6.80 12.92 -0.49
CA CYS A 239 -6.37 11.55 -0.70
C CYS A 239 -6.27 10.82 0.64
N GLY A 240 -6.96 9.69 0.81
CA GLY A 240 -7.02 9.03 2.12
C GLY A 240 -7.90 7.80 2.21
N LEU A 241 -8.02 7.25 3.41
CA LEU A 241 -8.90 6.14 3.78
C LEU A 241 -9.88 6.59 4.85
N HIS A 242 -11.10 6.08 4.75
CA HIS A 242 -12.15 6.30 5.74
C HIS A 242 -13.05 5.06 5.84
N PRO A 243 -13.75 4.86 6.97
CA PRO A 243 -14.81 3.86 7.05
C PRO A 243 -15.88 4.12 5.98
N THR A 244 -16.31 3.08 5.30
CA THR A 244 -17.37 3.16 4.28
C THR A 244 -18.72 3.46 4.92
N ASP A 245 -18.98 2.88 6.09
CA ASP A 245 -20.23 3.00 6.82
C ASP A 245 -20.10 3.89 8.05
N HIS A 246 -21.09 4.76 8.26
CA HIS A 246 -21.16 5.58 9.46
C HIS A 246 -21.63 4.82 10.72
N PHE A 247 -22.02 3.54 10.57
CA PHE A 247 -22.65 2.75 11.62
C PHE A 247 -21.75 1.57 12.05
N MET A 248 -20.74 1.85 12.86
CA MET A 248 -19.89 0.81 13.45
C MET A 248 -20.59 0.13 14.64
N ARG A 249 -20.64 -1.21 14.62
CA ARG A 249 -21.25 -2.04 15.67
C ARG A 249 -20.20 -2.55 16.65
N ASP A 250 -20.59 -2.76 17.89
CA ASP A 250 -19.69 -3.31 18.91
C ASP A 250 -19.45 -4.81 18.69
N GLY A 251 -18.19 -5.25 18.78
CA GLY A 251 -17.80 -6.64 18.53
C GLY A 251 -17.64 -7.01 17.05
N TYR A 252 -17.81 -6.06 16.12
CA TYR A 252 -17.68 -6.27 14.69
C TYR A 252 -16.49 -5.49 14.11
N GLY A 253 -15.98 -6.00 12.99
CA GLY A 253 -15.14 -5.25 12.08
C GLY A 253 -15.90 -4.15 11.33
N PHE A 254 -15.22 -3.42 10.46
CA PHE A 254 -15.87 -2.51 9.52
C PHE A 254 -15.13 -2.42 8.18
N GLN A 255 -15.86 -2.01 7.15
CA GLN A 255 -15.32 -1.76 5.82
C GLN A 255 -14.71 -0.36 5.72
N PHE A 256 -13.63 -0.24 4.95
CA PHE A 256 -13.03 1.04 4.61
C PHE A 256 -12.88 1.16 3.09
N SER A 257 -12.84 2.39 2.62
CA SER A 257 -12.58 2.73 1.23
C SER A 257 -11.67 3.94 1.13
N SER A 258 -11.04 4.06 -0.04
CA SER A 258 -10.22 5.22 -0.36
C SER A 258 -11.04 6.36 -0.96
N HIS A 259 -10.53 7.57 -0.84
CA HIS A 259 -11.02 8.75 -1.55
C HIS A 259 -9.86 9.40 -2.29
N ASN A 260 -10.06 9.77 -3.57
CA ASN A 260 -9.10 10.48 -4.43
C ASN A 260 -7.68 9.91 -4.43
N VAL A 261 -7.58 8.58 -4.53
CA VAL A 261 -6.30 7.87 -4.70
C VAL A 261 -6.14 7.58 -6.20
N ASP A 262 -5.37 8.42 -6.87
CA ASP A 262 -5.31 8.44 -8.35
C ASP A 262 -4.09 7.70 -8.90
N THR A 263 -3.05 7.50 -8.08
CA THR A 263 -1.76 6.98 -8.54
C THR A 263 -1.30 5.76 -7.73
N PRO A 264 -0.49 4.87 -8.33
CA PRO A 264 0.12 3.76 -7.59
C PRO A 264 1.03 4.26 -6.46
N ALA A 265 1.63 5.46 -6.57
CA ALA A 265 2.42 6.02 -5.48
C ALA A 265 1.57 6.38 -4.25
N GLN A 266 0.37 6.93 -4.43
CA GLN A 266 -0.55 7.19 -3.31
C GLN A 266 -1.10 5.88 -2.74
N GLN A 267 -1.47 4.94 -3.60
CA GLN A 267 -1.94 3.61 -3.19
C GLN A 267 -0.89 2.88 -2.32
N LEU A 268 0.35 2.80 -2.79
CA LEU A 268 1.44 2.16 -2.06
C LEU A 268 1.85 2.94 -0.81
N THR A 269 1.66 4.26 -0.79
CA THR A 269 1.83 5.08 0.41
C THR A 269 0.82 4.68 1.49
N LEU A 270 -0.46 4.61 1.16
CA LEU A 270 -1.50 4.21 2.11
C LEU A 270 -1.33 2.74 2.54
N LEU A 271 -0.94 1.85 1.63
CA LEU A 271 -0.65 0.46 1.97
C LEU A 271 0.55 0.32 2.92
N ALA A 272 1.58 1.16 2.78
CA ALA A 272 2.69 1.21 3.74
C ALA A 272 2.21 1.64 5.14
N GLY A 273 1.29 2.60 5.21
CA GLY A 273 0.61 2.97 6.46
C GLY A 273 -0.15 1.80 7.08
N LEU A 274 -0.97 1.10 6.29
CA LEU A 274 -1.70 -0.09 6.76
C LEU A 274 -0.75 -1.22 7.20
N ALA A 275 0.39 -1.39 6.53
CA ALA A 275 1.41 -2.37 6.92
C ALA A 275 2.06 -2.02 8.27
N ALA A 276 2.31 -0.74 8.54
CA ALA A 276 2.81 -0.28 9.84
C ALA A 276 1.77 -0.42 10.95
N LEU A 277 0.48 -0.14 10.65
CA LEU A 277 -0.62 -0.44 11.58
C LEU A 277 -0.66 -1.93 11.92
N TYR A 278 -0.62 -2.79 10.90
CA TYR A 278 -0.64 -4.23 11.08
C TYR A 278 0.49 -4.68 12.02
N ASN A 279 1.71 -4.20 11.79
CA ASN A 279 2.86 -4.48 12.64
C ASN A 279 2.60 -4.09 14.10
N LYS A 280 2.15 -2.85 14.31
CA LYS A 280 1.92 -2.30 15.65
C LYS A 280 0.88 -3.13 16.41
N VAL A 281 -0.25 -3.42 15.78
CA VAL A 281 -1.32 -4.22 16.39
C VAL A 281 -0.88 -5.66 16.63
N ASP A 282 -0.18 -6.29 15.69
CA ASP A 282 0.31 -7.67 15.85
C ASP A 282 1.35 -7.79 16.97
N GLN A 283 2.13 -6.74 17.23
CA GLN A 283 3.06 -6.69 18.37
C GLN A 283 2.33 -6.53 19.69
N ASP A 284 1.40 -5.58 19.78
CA ASP A 284 0.65 -5.29 21.01
C ASP A 284 -0.21 -6.48 21.44
N LEU A 285 -0.88 -7.15 20.50
CA LEU A 285 -1.68 -8.35 20.77
C LEU A 285 -0.85 -9.56 21.22
N LYS A 286 0.46 -9.59 20.93
CA LYS A 286 1.38 -10.60 21.46
C LYS A 286 1.86 -10.26 22.87
N ALA A 287 2.07 -8.98 23.16
CA ALA A 287 2.54 -8.51 24.47
C ALA A 287 1.45 -8.56 25.55
N GLY A 288 0.17 -8.53 25.17
CA GLY A 288 -0.97 -8.66 26.08
C GLY A 288 -1.38 -10.11 26.41
N ARG A 289 -0.59 -11.11 26.01
CA ARG A 289 -0.75 -12.54 26.36
C ARG A 289 0.39 -12.99 27.27
#